data_AF-A0A9E0LZ66-F1
#
_entry.id   AF-A0A9E0LZ66-F1
#
_cell.length_a   1.000
_cell.length_b   1.000
_cell.length_c   1.000
_cell.angle_alpha   90.00
_cell.angle_beta   90.00
_cell.angle_gamma   90.00
#
_symmetry.space_group_name_H-M   'P 1'
#
loop_
_entity.id
_entity.type
_entity.pdbx_description
1 polymer ?
#
loop_
_entity_poly.entity_id
_entity_poly.type
_entity_poly.pdbx_seq_one_letter_code
_entity_poly.pdbx_strand_id
1 'polypeptide(L)'
;MRHRIALLLALALIVTPTLARAVDHNVSVGPGNVFSPQTVNINAGDRVIWTRLGGTHNVNSDTGLFGNALSSSWSTHTVTFGGTGTFGYHCEAHGNPGVNMFGTVIVTGGGGGGAGSLQFSTGSTSVGENAGTKTFTVTRTGGDNGPVSVDYETVNGSATFPGDYIQSNDRLEWADNDDNPKTFTVPIVNDSVEEPNQSFSVQLVNPLGGATIGTNNDIVVTINDDDEPSGTPGTIRFTSATAGVSESQANVTLTAERVSGSTGPVSVLLSTANGTASAGSDYQAVSNAVLSWGNGDSSNKTLQV
;
A
#
# COMPACT_ATOMS: atom_id res chain seq x y z
N MET A 1 -54.66 -13.99 -2.63
CA MET A 1 -53.23 -14.34 -2.46
C MET A 1 -52.76 -13.76 -1.13
N ARG A 2 -52.46 -14.60 -0.14
CA ARG A 2 -51.97 -14.16 1.18
C ARG A 2 -50.44 -14.03 1.11
N HIS A 3 -49.90 -12.85 1.34
CA HIS A 3 -48.45 -12.65 1.47
C HIS A 3 -47.98 -13.21 2.81
N ARG A 4 -47.14 -14.26 2.75
CA ARG A 4 -46.42 -14.76 3.92
C ARG A 4 -45.09 -14.01 3.99
N ILE A 5 -44.97 -13.13 4.98
CA ILE A 5 -43.69 -12.51 5.36
C ILE A 5 -42.87 -13.60 6.03
N ALA A 6 -41.78 -14.02 5.38
CA ALA A 6 -40.77 -14.89 5.99
C ALA A 6 -39.91 -14.03 6.92
N LEU A 7 -40.15 -14.15 8.23
CA LEU A 7 -39.29 -13.57 9.24
C LEU A 7 -38.04 -14.48 9.35
N LEU A 8 -36.95 -14.06 8.70
CA LEU A 8 -35.66 -14.72 8.81
C LEU A 8 -35.11 -14.42 10.21
N LEU A 9 -35.30 -15.36 11.13
CA LEU A 9 -34.74 -15.28 12.49
C LEU A 9 -33.25 -15.60 12.39
N ALA A 10 -32.42 -14.57 12.18
CA ALA A 10 -30.97 -14.69 12.29
C ALA A 10 -30.63 -14.95 13.76
N LEU A 11 -30.43 -16.23 14.10
CA LEU A 11 -29.88 -16.63 15.39
C LEU A 11 -28.41 -16.20 15.42
N ALA A 12 -28.14 -14.98 15.90
CA ALA A 12 -26.81 -14.55 16.24
C ALA A 12 -26.31 -15.45 17.39
N LEU A 13 -25.58 -16.49 17.04
CA LEU A 13 -24.77 -17.24 18.00
C LEU A 13 -23.72 -16.25 18.51
N ILE A 14 -24.00 -15.62 19.64
CA ILE A 14 -23.01 -14.86 20.39
C ILE A 14 -22.05 -15.90 20.96
N VAL A 15 -21.09 -16.32 20.13
CA VAL A 15 -19.86 -16.93 20.62
C VAL A 15 -19.15 -15.79 21.33
N THR A 16 -19.33 -15.68 22.65
CA THR A 16 -18.45 -14.85 23.46
C THR A 16 -17.02 -15.29 23.12
N PRO A 17 -16.13 -14.39 22.66
CA PRO A 17 -14.75 -14.76 22.43
C PRO A 17 -14.25 -15.34 23.75
N THR A 18 -13.92 -16.63 23.75
CA THR A 18 -13.15 -17.23 24.82
C THR A 18 -11.92 -16.35 24.97
N LEU A 19 -11.83 -15.60 26.06
CA LEU A 19 -10.60 -14.92 26.48
C LEU A 19 -9.49 -15.98 26.41
N ALA A 20 -8.67 -15.90 25.36
CA ALA A 20 -7.62 -16.88 25.13
C ALA A 20 -6.62 -16.73 26.28
N ARG A 21 -6.47 -17.81 27.04
CA ARG A 21 -5.65 -17.88 28.25
C ARG A 21 -4.18 -17.75 27.84
N ALA A 22 -3.46 -16.79 28.43
CA ALA A 22 -2.01 -16.66 28.29
C ALA A 22 -1.31 -18.03 28.47
N VAL A 23 -0.34 -18.35 27.63
CA VAL A 23 0.43 -19.59 27.74
C VAL A 23 1.50 -19.41 28.82
N ASP A 24 1.67 -20.43 29.66
CA ASP A 24 2.60 -20.42 30.78
C ASP A 24 3.91 -21.10 30.39
N HIS A 25 5.01 -20.36 30.53
CA HIS A 25 6.36 -20.85 30.31
C HIS A 25 7.10 -20.91 31.63
N ASN A 26 7.58 -22.09 32.01
CA ASN A 26 8.18 -22.30 33.33
C ASN A 26 9.70 -22.19 33.28
N VAL A 27 10.27 -21.50 34.26
CA VAL A 27 11.72 -21.42 34.51
C VAL A 27 11.98 -21.87 35.94
N SER A 28 12.83 -22.88 36.10
CA SER A 28 13.32 -23.29 37.42
C SER A 28 14.43 -22.36 37.89
N VAL A 29 14.40 -22.00 39.18
CA VAL A 29 15.39 -21.15 39.85
C VAL A 29 16.13 -22.00 40.88
N GLY A 30 17.37 -22.37 40.55
CA GLY A 30 18.14 -23.40 41.25
C GLY A 30 17.59 -24.82 41.00
N PRO A 31 18.06 -25.83 41.78
CA PRO A 31 19.07 -25.74 42.82
C PRO A 31 20.45 -25.32 42.26
N GLY A 32 21.17 -24.46 42.99
CA GLY A 32 22.42 -23.85 42.53
C GLY A 32 22.23 -22.50 41.82
N ASN A 33 23.28 -22.01 41.17
CA ASN A 33 23.32 -20.66 40.57
C ASN A 33 22.82 -20.67 39.11
N VAL A 34 21.62 -21.20 38.85
CA VAL A 34 21.12 -21.41 37.49
C VAL A 34 19.63 -21.08 37.32
N PHE A 35 19.29 -20.51 36.17
CA PHE A 35 17.94 -20.47 35.62
C PHE A 35 17.80 -21.54 34.55
N SER A 36 16.78 -22.38 34.63
CA SER A 36 16.58 -23.50 33.69
C SER A 36 15.15 -23.53 33.14
N PRO A 37 14.94 -23.33 31.83
CA PRO A 37 15.95 -23.00 30.83
C PRO A 37 16.57 -21.60 31.06
N GLN A 38 17.80 -21.40 30.58
CA GLN A 38 18.48 -20.12 30.70
C GLN A 38 17.87 -19.07 29.76
N THR A 39 17.48 -19.48 28.55
CA THR A 39 16.73 -18.66 27.60
C THR A 39 15.35 -19.25 27.40
N VAL A 40 14.32 -18.41 27.49
CA VAL A 40 12.94 -18.78 27.17
C VAL A 40 12.45 -17.90 26.02
N ASN A 41 11.94 -18.54 24.96
CA ASN A 41 11.32 -17.86 23.84
C ASN A 41 9.81 -17.92 24.03
N ILE A 42 9.16 -16.77 24.02
CA ILE A 42 7.71 -16.64 24.23
C ILE A 42 7.11 -15.67 23.24
N ASN A 43 5.79 -15.70 23.13
CA ASN A 43 5.04 -14.70 22.39
C ASN A 43 4.63 -13.55 23.32
N ALA A 44 4.36 -12.37 22.77
CA ALA A 44 3.75 -11.32 23.58
C ALA A 44 2.40 -11.80 24.16
N GLY A 45 2.01 -11.30 25.33
CA GLY A 45 0.82 -11.76 26.06
C GLY A 45 1.02 -13.06 26.86
N ASP A 46 2.11 -13.82 26.64
CA ASP A 46 2.42 -15.00 27.45
C ASP A 46 2.97 -14.66 28.83
N ARG A 47 2.93 -15.66 29.71
CA ARG A 47 3.46 -15.58 31.08
C ARG A 47 4.74 -16.39 31.22
N VAL A 48 5.75 -15.81 31.86
CA VAL A 48 6.89 -16.57 32.39
C VAL A 48 6.68 -16.77 33.88
N ILE A 49 6.80 -18.02 34.33
CA ILE A 49 6.66 -18.43 35.72
C ILE A 49 8.02 -18.96 36.20
N TRP A 50 8.70 -18.17 37.01
CA TRP A 50 9.91 -18.62 37.70
C TRP A 50 9.51 -19.36 38.98
N THR A 51 10.02 -20.57 39.17
CA THR A 51 9.74 -21.43 40.34
C THR A 51 11.02 -21.70 41.12
N ARG A 52 11.07 -21.32 42.40
CA ARG A 52 12.23 -21.55 43.26
C ARG A 52 12.28 -22.99 43.73
N LEU A 53 13.39 -23.67 43.46
CA LEU A 53 13.60 -25.07 43.89
C LEU A 53 14.39 -25.20 45.20
N GLY A 54 14.90 -24.10 45.75
CA GLY A 54 15.64 -24.06 47.01
C GLY A 54 16.51 -22.79 47.10
N GLY A 55 17.26 -22.63 48.20
CA GLY A 55 18.20 -21.51 48.37
C GLY A 55 17.56 -20.13 48.51
N THR A 56 18.39 -19.09 48.59
CA THR A 56 17.97 -17.68 48.59
C THR A 56 18.22 -17.11 47.20
N HIS A 57 17.16 -16.71 46.51
CA HIS A 57 17.22 -16.21 45.13
C HIS A 57 16.22 -15.07 44.90
N ASN A 58 16.40 -14.34 43.79
CA ASN A 58 15.41 -13.49 43.16
C ASN A 58 15.52 -13.58 41.63
N VAL A 59 14.59 -12.90 40.96
CA VAL A 59 14.51 -12.75 39.52
C VAL A 59 14.32 -11.26 39.26
N ASN A 60 15.38 -10.54 38.93
CA ASN A 60 15.29 -9.12 38.63
C ASN A 60 15.72 -8.88 37.19
N SER A 61 14.88 -8.18 36.44
CA SER A 61 15.24 -7.74 35.09
C SER A 61 16.44 -6.79 35.14
N ASP A 62 17.32 -6.87 34.15
CA ASP A 62 18.54 -6.06 34.08
C ASP A 62 18.24 -4.55 33.94
N THR A 63 17.02 -4.22 33.52
CA THR A 63 16.51 -2.85 33.33
C THR A 63 15.57 -2.37 34.42
N GLY A 64 15.26 -3.21 35.42
CA GLY A 64 14.33 -2.88 36.52
C GLY A 64 12.83 -2.90 36.16
N LEU A 65 12.46 -3.42 34.99
CA LEU A 65 11.07 -3.57 34.53
C LEU A 65 10.24 -4.56 35.36
N PHE A 66 10.86 -5.62 35.88
CA PHE A 66 10.22 -6.59 36.75
C PHE A 66 11.22 -7.13 37.79
N GLY A 67 10.68 -7.60 38.90
CA GLY A 67 11.40 -8.51 39.77
C GLY A 67 10.77 -8.78 41.13
N ASN A 68 11.52 -9.43 42.01
CA ASN A 68 11.08 -9.79 43.36
C ASN A 68 12.22 -9.68 44.40
N ALA A 69 11.84 -9.61 45.68
CA ALA A 69 12.80 -9.50 46.77
C ALA A 69 13.66 -10.76 46.88
N LEU A 70 14.96 -10.57 47.15
CA LEU A 70 15.89 -11.65 47.45
C LEU A 70 15.46 -12.38 48.72
N SER A 71 15.01 -13.63 48.57
CA SER A 71 14.45 -14.39 49.70
C SER A 71 14.44 -15.90 49.45
N SER A 72 14.37 -16.66 50.54
CA SER A 72 14.13 -18.10 50.56
C SER A 72 12.67 -18.48 50.86
N SER A 73 11.74 -17.51 50.83
CA SER A 73 10.33 -17.72 51.18
C SER A 73 9.36 -17.75 50.00
N TRP A 74 9.73 -17.23 48.82
CA TRP A 74 8.83 -17.27 47.66
C TRP A 74 8.84 -18.64 46.99
N SER A 75 7.72 -18.99 46.34
CA SER A 75 7.55 -20.24 45.59
C SER A 75 7.60 -19.99 44.09
N THR A 76 6.78 -19.06 43.59
CA THR A 76 6.76 -18.65 42.19
C THR A 76 6.78 -17.13 42.04
N HIS A 77 7.34 -16.65 40.92
CA HIS A 77 7.22 -15.28 40.44
C HIS A 77 6.71 -15.33 39.00
N THR A 78 5.71 -14.52 38.65
CA THR A 78 5.04 -14.59 37.34
C THR A 78 4.98 -13.21 36.71
N VAL A 79 5.38 -13.10 35.45
CA VAL A 79 5.31 -11.85 34.67
C VAL A 79 4.63 -12.14 33.34
N THR A 80 3.74 -11.25 32.90
CA THR A 80 3.14 -11.26 31.56
C THR A 80 3.89 -10.26 30.68
N PHE A 81 4.34 -10.69 29.50
CA PHE A 81 5.14 -9.85 28.61
C PHE A 81 4.30 -9.27 27.48
N GLY A 82 3.86 -8.02 27.59
CA GLY A 82 2.93 -7.41 26.62
C GLY A 82 3.56 -6.87 25.33
N GLY A 83 4.89 -6.77 25.24
CA GLY A 83 5.60 -6.17 24.11
C GLY A 83 6.78 -7.01 23.65
N THR A 84 7.09 -6.93 22.36
CA THR A 84 8.23 -7.62 21.76
C THR A 84 9.55 -7.08 22.27
N GLY A 85 10.57 -7.95 22.36
CA GLY A 85 11.92 -7.55 22.75
C GLY A 85 12.68 -8.66 23.45
N THR A 86 13.93 -8.37 23.78
CA THR A 86 14.79 -9.28 24.54
C THR A 86 15.01 -8.69 25.94
N PHE A 87 14.65 -9.45 26.96
CA PHE A 87 14.70 -9.03 28.36
C PHE A 87 15.67 -9.92 29.13
N GLY A 88 16.83 -9.38 29.47
CA GLY A 88 17.77 -10.02 30.39
C GLY A 88 17.29 -9.91 31.83
N TYR A 89 17.58 -10.93 32.64
CA TYR A 89 17.33 -10.94 34.07
C TYR A 89 18.41 -11.74 34.80
N HIS A 90 18.60 -11.45 36.09
CA HIS A 90 19.60 -12.10 36.92
C HIS A 90 19.12 -12.28 38.37
N CYS A 91 19.88 -13.07 39.12
CA CYS A 91 19.75 -13.17 40.57
C CYS A 91 20.87 -12.35 41.23
N GLU A 92 20.50 -11.30 41.95
CA GLU A 92 21.44 -10.31 42.53
C GLU A 92 22.40 -10.94 43.54
N ALA A 93 21.97 -11.97 44.27
CA ALA A 93 22.82 -12.68 45.23
C ALA A 93 24.00 -13.42 44.58
N HIS A 94 23.87 -13.75 43.30
CA HIS A 94 24.81 -14.64 42.60
C HIS A 94 25.53 -13.94 41.44
N GLY A 95 25.28 -12.66 41.16
CA GLY A 95 26.07 -11.94 40.16
C GLY A 95 25.37 -10.70 39.62
N ASN A 96 26.11 -9.95 38.81
CA ASN A 96 25.59 -8.84 38.00
C ASN A 96 24.90 -9.39 36.73
N PRO A 97 24.12 -8.56 36.00
CA PRO A 97 23.59 -8.89 34.68
C PRO A 97 24.58 -9.64 33.79
N GLY A 98 24.15 -10.77 33.23
CA GLY A 98 24.97 -11.61 32.33
C GLY A 98 26.10 -12.42 32.99
N VAL A 99 26.21 -12.42 34.33
CA VAL A 99 27.30 -13.11 35.05
C VAL A 99 26.74 -14.13 36.03
N ASN A 100 27.30 -15.36 36.00
CA ASN A 100 26.99 -16.49 36.88
C ASN A 100 25.53 -16.95 36.80
N MET A 101 24.58 -16.28 37.47
CA MET A 101 23.16 -16.65 37.47
C MET A 101 22.31 -15.61 36.73
N PHE A 102 22.13 -15.81 35.44
CA PHE A 102 21.37 -14.95 34.54
C PHE A 102 20.51 -15.76 33.57
N GLY A 103 19.48 -15.14 33.02
CA GLY A 103 18.65 -15.70 31.97
C GLY A 103 18.10 -14.62 31.03
N THR A 104 17.47 -15.07 29.96
CA THR A 104 16.93 -14.21 28.91
C THR A 104 15.51 -14.63 28.56
N VAL A 105 14.60 -13.67 28.49
CA VAL A 105 13.29 -13.84 27.83
C VAL A 105 13.38 -13.18 26.46
N ILE A 106 13.13 -13.94 25.40
CA ILE A 106 12.97 -13.41 24.04
C ILE A 106 11.48 -13.42 23.73
N VAL A 107 10.92 -12.23 23.54
CA VAL A 107 9.51 -12.02 23.20
C VAL A 107 9.41 -11.65 21.74
N THR A 108 8.90 -12.57 20.92
CA THR A 108 8.62 -12.32 19.50
C THR A 108 7.25 -11.64 19.32
N GLY A 109 7.09 -10.93 18.20
CA GLY A 109 5.77 -10.48 17.74
C GLY A 109 4.90 -11.70 17.48
N GLY A 110 3.63 -11.64 17.87
CA GLY A 110 2.70 -12.78 17.80
C GLY A 110 1.85 -12.98 19.06
N GLY A 111 1.28 -11.91 19.63
CA GLY A 111 0.92 -11.97 21.04
C GLY A 111 -0.23 -11.12 21.55
N GLY A 112 -1.22 -10.83 20.70
CA GLY A 112 -2.56 -10.68 21.26
C GLY A 112 -3.14 -12.08 21.33
N GLY A 113 -3.44 -12.59 22.53
CA GLY A 113 -4.01 -13.93 22.68
C GLY A 113 -5.29 -14.08 21.84
N GLY A 114 -5.17 -14.66 20.65
CA GLY A 114 -6.27 -14.76 19.69
C GLY A 114 -5.79 -14.88 18.25
N ALA A 115 -6.75 -15.06 17.36
CA ALA A 115 -6.52 -15.26 15.93
C ALA A 115 -6.04 -13.99 15.18
N GLY A 116 -6.07 -12.83 15.82
CA GLY A 116 -5.65 -11.55 15.26
C GLY A 116 -6.73 -10.83 14.44
N SER A 117 -6.34 -9.67 13.94
CA SER A 117 -7.13 -8.78 13.09
C SER A 117 -6.44 -8.60 11.74
N LEU A 118 -7.18 -8.81 10.66
CA LEU A 118 -6.72 -8.71 9.28
C LEU A 118 -7.15 -7.38 8.68
N GLN A 119 -6.22 -6.61 8.13
CA GLN A 119 -6.48 -5.28 7.55
C GLN A 119 -5.44 -4.89 6.50
N PHE A 120 -5.75 -3.95 5.62
CA PHE A 120 -4.77 -3.38 4.71
C PHE A 120 -3.68 -2.62 5.47
N SER A 121 -2.43 -2.68 5.00
CA SER A 121 -1.31 -1.94 5.60
C SER A 121 -1.38 -0.44 5.34
N THR A 122 -2.02 -0.03 4.25
CA THR A 122 -2.20 1.36 3.81
C THR A 122 -3.67 1.64 3.55
N GLY A 123 -4.11 2.87 3.78
CA GLY A 123 -5.47 3.30 3.43
C GLY A 123 -5.65 3.51 1.93
N SER A 124 -6.70 4.27 1.58
CA SER A 124 -6.99 4.69 0.21
C SER A 124 -5.77 5.33 -0.46
N THR A 125 -5.61 5.06 -1.75
CA THR A 125 -4.39 5.33 -2.50
C THR A 125 -4.72 5.62 -3.96
N SER A 126 -3.71 5.95 -4.77
CA SER A 126 -3.86 6.09 -6.21
C SER A 126 -2.81 5.28 -6.97
N VAL A 127 -3.05 5.13 -8.27
CA VAL A 127 -2.19 4.43 -9.22
C VAL A 127 -2.28 5.13 -10.57
N GLY A 128 -1.19 5.19 -11.33
CA GLY A 128 -1.27 5.65 -12.73
C GLY A 128 -1.93 4.56 -13.58
N GLU A 129 -2.70 4.96 -14.56
CA GLU A 129 -3.34 4.04 -15.51
C GLU A 129 -2.28 3.15 -16.21
N ASN A 130 -1.16 3.75 -16.64
CA ASN A 130 -0.02 3.04 -17.20
C ASN A 130 0.81 2.15 -16.24
N ALA A 131 0.45 2.05 -14.96
CA ALA A 131 1.24 1.30 -13.98
C ALA A 131 1.20 -0.23 -14.20
N GLY A 132 0.23 -0.71 -14.97
CA GLY A 132 -0.01 -2.13 -15.27
C GLY A 132 -0.62 -2.92 -14.11
N THR A 133 -0.15 -2.73 -12.87
CA THR A 133 -0.75 -3.36 -11.68
C THR A 133 -0.66 -2.47 -10.44
N LYS A 134 -1.63 -2.60 -9.53
CA LYS A 134 -1.56 -2.09 -8.16
C LYS A 134 -1.38 -3.25 -7.18
N THR A 135 -0.36 -3.17 -6.33
CA THR A 135 -0.12 -4.14 -5.25
C THR A 135 -0.77 -3.68 -3.96
N PHE A 136 -1.40 -4.64 -3.27
CA PHE A 136 -2.01 -4.48 -1.96
C PHE A 136 -1.31 -5.37 -0.95
N THR A 137 -1.21 -4.90 0.28
CA THR A 137 -0.62 -5.66 1.40
C THR A 137 -1.64 -5.72 2.53
N VAL A 138 -1.91 -6.94 3.00
CA VAL A 138 -2.77 -7.22 4.15
C VAL A 138 -1.91 -7.71 5.30
N THR A 139 -2.10 -7.12 6.47
CA THR A 139 -1.38 -7.46 7.69
C THR A 139 -2.30 -8.17 8.67
N ARG A 140 -1.72 -9.11 9.40
CA ARG A 140 -2.33 -9.74 10.57
C ARG A 140 -1.73 -9.08 11.81
N THR A 141 -2.57 -8.54 12.68
CA THR A 141 -2.14 -7.77 13.86
C THR A 141 -2.89 -8.21 15.11
N GLY A 142 -2.28 -8.05 16.29
CA GLY A 142 -2.97 -8.35 17.54
C GLY A 142 -3.30 -9.84 17.75
N GLY A 143 -2.59 -10.75 17.08
CA GLY A 143 -2.67 -12.19 17.30
C GLY A 143 -2.29 -13.02 16.06
N ASP A 144 -1.74 -14.20 16.29
CA ASP A 144 -1.22 -15.14 15.29
C ASP A 144 -1.62 -16.60 15.57
N ASN A 145 -2.42 -16.83 16.62
CA ASN A 145 -2.84 -18.17 17.02
C ASN A 145 -3.85 -18.76 16.05
N GLY A 146 -3.58 -19.98 15.59
CA GLY A 146 -4.39 -20.73 14.66
C GLY A 146 -4.28 -20.25 13.22
N PRO A 147 -4.59 -21.12 12.24
CA PRO A 147 -4.68 -20.71 10.86
C PRO A 147 -5.90 -19.81 10.65
N VAL A 148 -5.72 -18.73 9.89
CA VAL A 148 -6.78 -17.77 9.56
C VAL A 148 -6.75 -17.43 8.08
N SER A 149 -7.85 -16.88 7.58
CA SER A 149 -7.92 -16.40 6.22
C SER A 149 -8.97 -15.32 6.05
N VAL A 150 -8.83 -14.54 4.99
CA VAL A 150 -9.79 -13.52 4.58
C VAL A 150 -9.88 -13.49 3.06
N ASP A 151 -11.07 -13.28 2.54
CA ASP A 151 -11.26 -13.06 1.12
C ASP A 151 -11.04 -11.58 0.83
N TYR A 152 -10.49 -11.26 -0.33
CA TYR A 152 -10.50 -9.89 -0.86
C TYR A 152 -11.33 -9.84 -2.12
N GLU A 153 -12.02 -8.73 -2.33
CA GLU A 153 -12.82 -8.48 -3.53
C GLU A 153 -12.67 -7.05 -4.03
N THR A 154 -12.68 -6.88 -5.35
CA THR A 154 -12.73 -5.56 -5.98
C THR A 154 -14.17 -5.19 -6.35
N VAL A 155 -14.55 -3.96 -6.02
CA VAL A 155 -15.90 -3.42 -6.19
C VAL A 155 -15.84 -2.20 -7.09
N ASN A 156 -16.67 -2.21 -8.15
CA ASN A 156 -16.77 -1.10 -9.09
C ASN A 156 -17.15 0.20 -8.35
N GLY A 157 -16.53 1.30 -8.78
CA GLY A 157 -16.95 2.66 -8.44
C GLY A 157 -17.25 3.43 -9.73
N SER A 158 -16.58 4.57 -9.93
CA SER A 158 -16.52 5.21 -11.25
C SER A 158 -15.58 4.47 -12.20
N ALA A 159 -14.59 3.74 -11.66
CA ALA A 159 -13.82 2.75 -12.40
C ALA A 159 -14.58 1.43 -12.40
N THR A 160 -14.68 0.77 -13.54
CA THR A 160 -15.46 -0.44 -13.77
C THR A 160 -14.64 -1.53 -14.47
N PHE A 161 -14.81 -2.76 -14.03
CA PHE A 161 -14.33 -3.93 -14.77
C PHE A 161 -15.19 -4.20 -16.03
N PRO A 162 -14.59 -4.58 -17.17
CA PRO A 162 -13.15 -4.72 -17.45
C PRO A 162 -12.51 -3.47 -18.07
N GLY A 163 -13.18 -2.32 -18.05
CA GLY A 163 -12.71 -1.10 -18.72
C GLY A 163 -11.43 -0.56 -18.10
N ASP A 164 -11.42 -0.35 -16.79
CA ASP A 164 -10.39 0.45 -16.13
C ASP A 164 -9.46 -0.44 -15.25
N TYR A 165 -9.95 -1.61 -14.85
CA TYR A 165 -9.19 -2.59 -14.10
C TYR A 165 -9.73 -4.01 -14.33
N ILE A 166 -8.92 -5.02 -14.02
CA ILE A 166 -9.35 -6.42 -14.06
C ILE A 166 -9.81 -6.87 -12.66
N GLN A 167 -11.01 -7.44 -12.57
CA GLN A 167 -11.56 -7.93 -11.31
C GLN A 167 -10.64 -9.01 -10.70
N SER A 168 -10.26 -8.82 -9.44
CA SER A 168 -9.41 -9.74 -8.68
C SER A 168 -10.10 -10.06 -7.37
N ASN A 169 -10.57 -11.30 -7.24
CA ASN A 169 -11.21 -11.81 -6.04
C ASN A 169 -10.56 -13.15 -5.67
N ASP A 170 -9.99 -13.26 -4.48
CA ASP A 170 -9.33 -14.48 -4.02
C ASP A 170 -9.23 -14.50 -2.48
N ARG A 171 -8.57 -15.52 -1.93
CA ARG A 171 -8.35 -15.73 -0.51
C ARG A 171 -6.89 -15.55 -0.12
N LEU A 172 -6.65 -14.82 0.97
CA LEU A 172 -5.36 -14.80 1.66
C LEU A 172 -5.42 -15.69 2.89
N GLU A 173 -4.37 -16.49 3.09
CA GLU A 173 -4.29 -17.46 4.18
C GLU A 173 -3.02 -17.26 5.01
N TRP A 174 -3.15 -17.41 6.32
CA TRP A 174 -2.05 -17.46 7.28
C TRP A 174 -2.11 -18.80 8.01
N ALA A 175 -0.96 -19.44 8.13
CA ALA A 175 -0.83 -20.63 8.98
C ALA A 175 -0.88 -20.26 10.47
N ASP A 176 -0.95 -21.29 11.31
CA ASP A 176 -0.75 -21.12 12.76
C ASP A 176 0.63 -20.53 13.06
N ASN A 177 0.67 -19.49 13.90
CA ASN A 177 1.86 -18.69 14.22
C ASN A 177 2.50 -17.96 13.03
N ASP A 178 1.73 -17.71 11.96
CA ASP A 178 2.15 -16.84 10.85
C ASP A 178 1.42 -15.50 10.95
N ASP A 179 2.18 -14.43 11.17
CA ASP A 179 1.73 -13.04 11.14
C ASP A 179 2.36 -12.24 9.98
N ASN A 180 3.11 -12.90 9.08
CA ASN A 180 3.77 -12.21 7.98
C ASN A 180 2.75 -11.61 7.02
N PRO A 181 2.94 -10.35 6.57
CA PRO A 181 2.05 -9.72 5.60
C PRO A 181 1.90 -10.56 4.33
N LYS A 182 0.69 -10.55 3.76
CA LYS A 182 0.37 -11.19 2.48
C LYS A 182 0.04 -10.12 1.45
N THR A 183 0.36 -10.37 0.19
CA THR A 183 0.14 -9.42 -0.90
C THR A 183 -0.65 -10.04 -2.04
N PHE A 184 -1.35 -9.18 -2.77
CA PHE A 184 -1.98 -9.52 -4.04
C PHE A 184 -1.92 -8.31 -4.98
N THR A 185 -2.23 -8.53 -6.26
CA THR A 185 -2.23 -7.47 -7.28
C THR A 185 -3.57 -7.37 -7.99
N VAL A 186 -3.92 -6.15 -8.38
CA VAL A 186 -5.03 -5.85 -9.28
C VAL A 186 -4.44 -5.29 -10.56
N PRO A 187 -4.66 -5.93 -11.73
CA PRO A 187 -4.26 -5.36 -13.01
C PRO A 187 -5.04 -4.08 -13.31
N ILE A 188 -4.32 -3.05 -13.73
CA ILE A 188 -4.87 -1.78 -14.21
C ILE A 188 -4.89 -1.84 -15.74
N VAL A 189 -6.02 -1.49 -16.33
CA VAL A 189 -6.14 -1.43 -17.79
C VAL A 189 -5.69 -0.04 -18.21
N ASN A 190 -4.89 0.00 -19.26
CA ASN A 190 -4.36 1.24 -19.84
C ASN A 190 -4.84 1.33 -21.27
N ASP A 191 -5.44 2.45 -21.64
CA ASP A 191 -5.84 2.68 -23.02
C ASP A 191 -5.22 3.94 -23.67
N SER A 192 -5.98 4.69 -24.46
CA SER A 192 -5.53 5.88 -25.19
C SER A 192 -6.59 6.99 -25.21
N VAL A 193 -7.63 6.85 -24.39
CA VAL A 193 -8.79 7.74 -24.33
C VAL A 193 -8.66 8.55 -23.05
N GLU A 194 -8.54 9.87 -23.16
CA GLU A 194 -8.61 10.73 -21.97
C GLU A 194 -9.93 10.54 -21.22
N GLU A 195 -9.81 10.11 -19.98
CA GLU A 195 -10.87 9.96 -19.01
C GLU A 195 -10.61 10.83 -17.76
N PRO A 196 -11.66 11.24 -17.03
CA PRO A 196 -11.44 11.80 -15.70
C PRO A 196 -10.93 10.72 -14.75
N ASN A 197 -10.13 11.09 -13.74
CA ASN A 197 -9.72 10.14 -12.69
C ASN A 197 -10.91 9.34 -12.12
N GLN A 198 -10.85 8.02 -12.28
CA GLN A 198 -11.87 7.10 -11.82
C GLN A 198 -11.40 6.35 -10.55
N SER A 199 -12.33 5.68 -9.87
CA SER A 199 -12.00 4.95 -8.66
C SER A 199 -12.81 3.67 -8.49
N PHE A 200 -12.18 2.66 -7.90
CA PHE A 200 -12.79 1.42 -7.44
C PHE A 200 -12.42 1.16 -5.98
N SER A 201 -13.12 0.25 -5.30
CA SER A 201 -12.82 -0.15 -3.94
C SER A 201 -12.24 -1.56 -3.88
N VAL A 202 -11.44 -1.82 -2.85
CA VAL A 202 -10.98 -3.17 -2.48
C VAL A 202 -11.38 -3.44 -1.04
N GLN A 203 -12.08 -4.54 -0.83
CA GLN A 203 -12.69 -4.90 0.44
C GLN A 203 -12.17 -6.23 0.95
N LEU A 204 -11.97 -6.33 2.28
CA LEU A 204 -11.72 -7.59 2.97
C LEU A 204 -13.04 -8.12 3.54
N VAL A 205 -13.37 -9.37 3.23
CA VAL A 205 -14.63 -10.01 3.61
C VAL A 205 -14.42 -11.46 4.06
N ASN A 206 -15.44 -12.06 4.68
CA ASN A 206 -15.48 -13.47 5.08
C ASN A 206 -14.24 -13.97 5.87
N PRO A 207 -13.89 -13.34 7.00
CA PRO A 207 -12.78 -13.82 7.81
C PRO A 207 -13.11 -15.19 8.40
N LEU A 208 -12.17 -16.13 8.32
CA LEU A 208 -12.27 -17.47 8.91
C LEU A 208 -11.15 -17.71 9.95
N GLY A 209 -11.29 -18.76 10.75
CA GLY A 209 -10.30 -19.12 11.78
C GLY A 209 -10.39 -18.29 13.07
N GLY A 210 -11.47 -17.52 13.25
CA GLY A 210 -11.67 -16.66 14.41
C GLY A 210 -10.99 -15.30 14.32
N ALA A 211 -10.34 -14.99 13.20
CA ALA A 211 -9.83 -13.65 12.93
C ALA A 211 -10.97 -12.62 12.84
N THR A 212 -10.64 -11.38 13.17
CA THR A 212 -11.52 -10.22 12.94
C THR A 212 -11.01 -9.39 11.77
N ILE A 213 -11.88 -8.57 11.19
CA ILE A 213 -11.50 -7.58 10.20
C ILE A 213 -11.20 -6.26 10.93
N GLY A 214 -10.03 -5.67 10.65
CA GLY A 214 -9.63 -4.39 11.24
C GLY A 214 -10.35 -3.20 10.60
N THR A 215 -10.03 -1.99 11.06
CA THR A 215 -10.73 -0.77 10.58
C THR A 215 -10.34 -0.37 9.17
N ASN A 216 -9.16 -0.78 8.70
CA ASN A 216 -8.68 -0.48 7.35
C ASN A 216 -8.97 -1.66 6.41
N ASN A 217 -10.24 -1.88 6.11
CA ASN A 217 -10.72 -3.07 5.41
C ASN A 217 -11.52 -2.78 4.14
N ASP A 218 -11.81 -1.52 3.87
CA ASP A 218 -12.40 -1.03 2.63
C ASP A 218 -11.59 0.21 2.23
N ILE A 219 -10.82 0.08 1.16
CA ILE A 219 -9.96 1.15 0.66
C ILE A 219 -10.34 1.53 -0.75
N VAL A 220 -10.30 2.83 -1.03
CA VAL A 220 -10.55 3.37 -2.36
C VAL A 220 -9.23 3.49 -3.10
N VAL A 221 -9.24 3.08 -4.37
CA VAL A 221 -8.12 3.20 -5.29
C VAL A 221 -8.53 4.13 -6.42
N THR A 222 -7.84 5.25 -6.55
CA THR A 222 -8.02 6.17 -7.68
C THR A 222 -7.04 5.84 -8.79
N ILE A 223 -7.56 5.58 -9.98
CA ILE A 223 -6.77 5.48 -11.21
C ILE A 223 -6.62 6.91 -11.74
N ASN A 224 -5.37 7.35 -11.92
CA ASN A 224 -5.08 8.63 -12.54
C ASN A 224 -4.79 8.37 -14.01
N ASP A 225 -5.64 8.93 -14.86
CA ASP A 225 -5.51 8.93 -16.32
C ASP A 225 -4.20 9.62 -16.73
N ASP A 226 -3.52 9.07 -17.72
CA ASP A 226 -2.31 9.65 -18.32
C ASP A 226 -2.43 9.90 -19.83
N ASP A 227 -3.66 9.95 -20.33
CA ASP A 227 -3.98 10.19 -21.72
C ASP A 227 -4.32 11.65 -22.02
N GLU A 228 -4.21 12.00 -23.30
CA GLU A 228 -4.54 13.32 -23.82
C GLU A 228 -5.82 13.23 -24.65
N PRO A 229 -6.60 14.32 -24.78
CA PRO A 229 -7.90 14.27 -25.44
C PRO A 229 -7.81 13.64 -26.82
N SER A 230 -8.28 12.40 -26.91
CA SER A 230 -8.38 11.67 -28.16
C SER A 230 -9.33 12.46 -29.07
N GLY A 231 -8.96 12.64 -30.33
CA GLY A 231 -9.83 13.36 -31.27
C GLY A 231 -9.56 14.85 -31.44
N THR A 232 -8.57 15.45 -30.77
CA THR A 232 -8.26 16.87 -31.00
C THR A 232 -7.63 17.11 -32.38
N PRO A 233 -8.11 18.08 -33.16
CA PRO A 233 -7.50 18.43 -34.44
C PRO A 233 -6.11 19.06 -34.34
N GLY A 234 -5.64 19.39 -33.14
CA GLY A 234 -4.38 20.11 -32.96
C GLY A 234 -4.48 21.60 -33.25
N THR A 235 -3.50 22.33 -32.74
CA THR A 235 -3.33 23.77 -32.93
C THR A 235 -2.22 24.03 -33.94
N ILE A 236 -2.49 24.86 -34.94
CA ILE A 236 -1.50 25.30 -35.91
C ILE A 236 -0.88 26.62 -35.44
N ARG A 237 0.44 26.68 -35.38
CA ARG A 237 1.20 27.91 -35.07
C ARG A 237 2.51 27.98 -35.84
N PHE A 238 3.07 29.17 -35.97
CA PHE A 238 4.48 29.29 -36.39
C PHE A 238 5.40 28.87 -35.25
N THR A 239 6.54 28.27 -35.60
CA THR A 239 7.59 27.92 -34.61
C THR A 239 8.30 29.16 -34.05
N SER A 240 8.19 30.31 -34.73
CA SER A 240 8.72 31.60 -34.29
C SER A 240 7.77 32.73 -34.68
N ALA A 241 7.62 33.72 -33.78
CA ALA A 241 6.83 34.92 -34.04
C ALA A 241 7.50 35.89 -35.03
N THR A 242 8.81 35.76 -35.23
CA THR A 242 9.59 36.62 -36.12
C THR A 242 10.54 35.78 -36.98
N ALA A 243 10.68 36.16 -38.24
CA ALA A 243 11.70 35.66 -39.14
C ALA A 243 12.40 36.86 -39.80
N GLY A 244 13.73 36.78 -39.88
CA GLY A 244 14.55 37.79 -40.53
C GLY A 244 15.32 37.18 -41.69
N VAL A 245 15.51 37.96 -42.74
CA VAL A 245 16.24 37.57 -43.94
C VAL A 245 17.07 38.76 -44.41
N SER A 246 18.26 38.49 -44.96
CA SER A 246 19.06 39.54 -45.60
C SER A 246 18.47 39.85 -46.97
N GLU A 247 18.47 41.11 -47.41
CA GLU A 247 18.05 41.47 -48.78
C GLU A 247 18.89 40.80 -49.87
N SER A 248 20.09 40.31 -49.54
CA SER A 248 20.92 39.50 -50.43
C SER A 248 20.44 38.05 -50.59
N GLN A 249 19.49 37.60 -49.79
CA GLN A 249 18.87 36.28 -49.87
C GLN A 249 17.51 36.41 -50.56
N ALA A 250 17.20 35.47 -51.45
CA ALA A 250 15.99 35.53 -52.25
C ALA A 250 14.70 35.30 -51.43
N ASN A 251 14.76 34.44 -50.41
CA ASN A 251 13.57 33.95 -49.71
C ASN A 251 13.80 33.87 -48.20
N VAL A 252 12.72 34.02 -47.42
CA VAL A 252 12.65 33.65 -46.01
C VAL A 252 11.84 32.37 -45.83
N THR A 253 12.33 31.44 -45.00
CA THR A 253 11.59 30.22 -44.65
C THR A 253 10.76 30.43 -43.40
N LEU A 254 9.44 30.32 -43.52
CA LEU A 254 8.51 30.27 -42.40
C LEU A 254 8.17 28.81 -42.10
N THR A 255 8.20 28.41 -40.82
CA THR A 255 7.88 27.05 -40.40
C THR A 255 6.65 27.05 -39.50
N ALA A 256 5.63 26.29 -39.87
CA ALA A 256 4.43 26.05 -39.08
C ALA A 256 4.44 24.62 -38.53
N GLU A 257 3.97 24.47 -37.31
CA GLU A 257 3.83 23.20 -36.60
C GLU A 257 2.39 22.96 -36.17
N ARG A 258 2.02 21.69 -36.04
CA ARG A 258 0.75 21.22 -35.48
C ARG A 258 1.04 20.55 -34.14
N VAL A 259 0.55 21.17 -33.06
CA VAL A 259 0.78 20.72 -31.68
C VAL A 259 -0.53 20.39 -30.98
N SER A 260 -0.46 19.64 -29.87
CA SER A 260 -1.64 19.35 -29.02
C SER A 260 -2.80 18.70 -29.77
N GLY A 261 -2.50 17.73 -30.64
CA GLY A 261 -3.48 16.95 -31.40
C GLY A 261 -3.10 16.72 -32.86
N SER A 262 -3.55 15.61 -33.43
CA SER A 262 -3.33 15.27 -34.84
C SER A 262 -4.57 14.67 -35.52
N THR A 263 -5.73 14.73 -34.88
CA THR A 263 -6.93 14.05 -35.39
C THR A 263 -7.59 14.80 -36.53
N GLY A 264 -7.96 14.08 -37.58
CA GLY A 264 -8.54 14.65 -38.79
C GLY A 264 -7.56 15.51 -39.59
N PRO A 265 -7.92 15.82 -40.85
CA PRO A 265 -7.15 16.76 -41.65
C PRO A 265 -7.38 18.20 -41.18
N VAL A 266 -6.32 19.02 -41.18
CA VAL A 266 -6.40 20.47 -40.94
C VAL A 266 -5.63 21.23 -42.00
N SER A 267 -6.10 22.41 -42.35
CA SER A 267 -5.43 23.29 -43.30
C SER A 267 -5.56 24.75 -42.88
N VAL A 268 -4.52 25.54 -43.14
CA VAL A 268 -4.53 26.99 -42.96
C VAL A 268 -4.16 27.69 -44.26
N LEU A 269 -4.76 28.86 -44.48
CA LEU A 269 -4.41 29.76 -45.57
C LEU A 269 -3.45 30.83 -45.05
N LEU A 270 -2.34 31.02 -45.75
CA LEU A 270 -1.36 32.05 -45.46
C LEU A 270 -1.38 33.11 -46.55
N SER A 271 -1.42 34.37 -46.13
CA SER A 271 -1.20 35.52 -47.00
C SER A 271 -0.26 36.50 -46.31
N THR A 272 0.56 37.20 -47.10
CA THR A 272 1.39 38.29 -46.59
C THR A 272 0.63 39.61 -46.60
N ALA A 273 1.04 40.53 -45.73
CA ALA A 273 0.47 41.87 -45.63
C ALA A 273 1.60 42.89 -45.45
N ASN A 274 1.41 44.10 -45.98
CA ASN A 274 2.40 45.17 -45.86
C ASN A 274 2.56 45.60 -44.41
N GLY A 275 3.82 45.83 -44.03
CA GLY A 275 4.20 46.50 -42.80
C GLY A 275 5.07 47.71 -43.14
N THR A 276 6.29 47.74 -42.62
CA THR A 276 7.32 48.68 -43.11
C THR A 276 7.84 48.28 -44.49
N ALA A 277 7.79 46.99 -44.82
CA ALA A 277 8.05 46.46 -46.16
C ALA A 277 6.75 46.40 -46.98
N SER A 278 6.82 46.74 -48.26
CA SER A 278 5.71 46.81 -49.21
C SER A 278 5.83 45.77 -50.34
N ALA A 279 4.74 45.07 -50.61
CA ALA A 279 4.67 44.10 -51.71
C ALA A 279 4.97 44.76 -53.07
N GLY A 280 5.75 44.07 -53.90
CA GLY A 280 6.19 44.54 -55.21
C GLY A 280 7.40 45.47 -55.21
N SER A 281 7.75 46.05 -54.05
CA SER A 281 9.03 46.75 -53.83
C SER A 281 10.01 45.87 -53.08
N ASP A 282 9.61 45.41 -51.89
CA ASP A 282 10.52 44.83 -50.91
C ASP A 282 10.36 43.31 -50.81
N TYR A 283 9.18 42.79 -51.16
CA TYR A 283 8.90 41.35 -51.19
C TYR A 283 7.82 41.02 -52.24
N GLN A 284 7.75 39.76 -52.67
CA GLN A 284 6.66 39.30 -53.53
C GLN A 284 5.48 38.83 -52.68
N ALA A 285 4.27 39.31 -52.97
CA ALA A 285 3.09 38.94 -52.20
C ALA A 285 2.78 37.44 -52.33
N VAL A 286 2.52 36.79 -51.20
CA VAL A 286 1.96 35.44 -51.15
C VAL A 286 0.49 35.59 -50.78
N SER A 287 -0.39 34.97 -51.54
CA SER A 287 -1.83 35.00 -51.30
C SER A 287 -2.39 33.59 -51.29
N ASN A 288 -3.14 33.27 -50.23
CA ASN A 288 -3.84 32.00 -50.05
C ASN A 288 -2.97 30.76 -50.23
N ALA A 289 -1.70 30.80 -49.81
CA ALA A 289 -0.85 29.62 -49.77
C ALA A 289 -1.42 28.64 -48.73
N VAL A 290 -1.61 27.37 -49.11
CA VAL A 290 -2.21 26.36 -48.24
C VAL A 290 -1.10 25.54 -47.57
N LEU A 291 -1.13 25.47 -46.24
CA LEU A 291 -0.44 24.41 -45.50
C LEU A 291 -1.48 23.44 -44.98
N SER A 292 -1.29 22.15 -45.25
CA SER A 292 -2.23 21.09 -44.90
C SER A 292 -1.53 19.94 -44.18
N TRP A 293 -2.20 19.42 -43.16
CA TRP A 293 -1.84 18.22 -42.44
C TRP A 293 -2.96 17.20 -42.63
N GLY A 294 -2.59 15.97 -42.96
CA GLY A 294 -3.52 14.85 -42.95
C GLY A 294 -3.90 14.42 -41.52
N ASN A 295 -4.85 13.49 -41.41
CA ASN A 295 -5.09 12.80 -40.15
C ASN A 295 -3.80 12.11 -39.67
N GLY A 296 -3.40 12.34 -38.42
CA GLY A 296 -2.18 11.81 -37.82
C GLY A 296 -0.89 12.55 -38.18
N ASP A 297 -0.93 13.53 -39.09
CA ASP A 297 0.26 14.29 -39.49
C ASP A 297 0.52 15.45 -38.53
N SER A 298 1.63 15.38 -37.79
CA SER A 298 2.16 16.44 -36.92
C SER A 298 3.51 16.99 -37.42
N SER A 299 3.92 16.66 -38.65
CA SER A 299 5.19 17.12 -39.21
C SER A 299 5.19 18.62 -39.50
N ASN A 300 6.34 19.29 -39.31
CA ASN A 300 6.48 20.69 -39.64
C ASN A 300 6.25 20.92 -41.14
N LYS A 301 5.51 21.98 -41.48
CA LYS A 301 5.34 22.44 -42.87
C LYS A 301 6.02 23.79 -43.05
N THR A 302 6.61 24.01 -44.20
CA THR A 302 7.36 25.24 -44.49
C THR A 302 6.76 25.97 -45.67
N LEU A 303 6.90 27.30 -45.66
CA LEU A 303 6.57 28.19 -46.75
C LEU A 303 7.78 29.09 -47.01
N GLN A 304 8.16 29.22 -48.28
CA GLN A 304 9.12 30.23 -48.72
C GLN A 304 8.34 31.48 -49.12
N VAL A 305 8.73 32.62 -48.56
CA VAL A 305 8.17 33.95 -48.86
C VAL A 305 9.28 34.83 -49.42
#